data_AF-F0T233-F1
#
_entry.id   AF-F0T233-F1
#
_cell.length_a   1.000
_cell.length_b   1.000
_cell.length_c   1.000
_cell.angle_alpha   90.00
_cell.angle_beta   90.00
_cell.angle_gamma   90.00
#
_symmetry.space_group_name_H-M   'P 1'
#
loop_
_entity.id
_entity.type
_entity.pdbx_description
1 polymer ?
#
loop_
_entity_poly.entity_id
_entity_poly.type
_entity_poly.pdbx_seq_one_letter_code
_entity_poly.pdbx_strand_id
1 'polypeptide(L)'
;MNANHILDTLEIIDDKYIIQAKEHNAMDITSTKGTQKRVRNWRRTLVLAAAIIAVLALCGFESYQFGLFDPWFQKPSANPIETVQSAIENQIDKEYTLSVQIEEIKVDDEETMRVVQMYSSSELAETRGWTDEYLAEHFIVVWAKYAVKYDHTKTFLDDGNTEQYFYLTQDEDSGDWTIVDNTSPNISNDIHPHDVPVQ
;
A
#
# COMPACT_ATOMS: atom_id res chain seq x y z
N MET A 1 -0.93 -15.90 -85.69
CA MET A 1 -0.85 -16.41 -84.31
C MET A 1 -2.27 -16.45 -83.76
N ASN A 2 -2.69 -17.58 -83.21
CA ASN A 2 -4.08 -17.93 -82.90
C ASN A 2 -4.33 -17.79 -81.39
N ALA A 3 -5.44 -17.13 -81.00
CA ALA A 3 -5.78 -16.78 -79.62
C ALA A 3 -6.32 -17.96 -78.77
N ASN A 4 -6.26 -19.18 -79.29
CA ASN A 4 -6.82 -20.37 -78.63
C ASN A 4 -5.90 -21.01 -77.57
N HIS A 5 -4.70 -20.48 -77.35
CA HIS A 5 -3.70 -21.13 -76.47
C HIS A 5 -3.69 -20.61 -75.02
N ILE A 6 -4.53 -19.62 -74.69
CA ILE A 6 -4.55 -18.99 -73.35
C ILE A 6 -5.64 -19.61 -72.46
N LEU A 7 -6.74 -20.10 -73.04
CA LEU A 7 -7.88 -20.64 -72.29
C LEU A 7 -7.64 -22.09 -71.80
N ASP A 8 -6.99 -22.94 -72.58
CA ASP A 8 -6.67 -24.32 -72.17
C ASP A 8 -5.74 -24.39 -70.94
N THR A 9 -4.88 -23.39 -70.76
CA THR A 9 -3.99 -23.29 -69.59
C THR A 9 -4.68 -22.83 -68.31
N LEU A 10 -5.89 -22.27 -68.38
CA LEU A 10 -6.65 -21.83 -67.20
C LEU A 10 -7.59 -22.91 -66.67
N GLU A 11 -8.12 -23.78 -67.53
CA GLU A 11 -9.03 -24.86 -67.12
C GLU A 11 -8.32 -25.99 -66.36
N ILE A 12 -7.02 -26.22 -66.61
CA ILE A 12 -6.24 -27.29 -65.95
C ILE A 12 -5.80 -26.91 -64.52
N ILE A 13 -5.80 -25.62 -64.16
CA ILE A 13 -5.26 -25.16 -62.86
C ILE A 13 -6.29 -25.28 -61.74
N ASP A 14 -7.60 -25.26 -62.04
CA ASP A 14 -8.63 -25.15 -61.00
C ASP A 14 -8.85 -26.47 -60.22
N ASP A 15 -8.76 -27.62 -60.89
CA ASP A 15 -9.11 -28.91 -60.27
C ASP A 15 -8.09 -29.38 -59.22
N LYS A 16 -6.79 -29.18 -59.45
CA LYS A 16 -5.75 -29.72 -58.55
C LYS A 16 -5.78 -29.08 -57.17
N TYR A 17 -6.05 -27.77 -57.10
CA TYR A 17 -6.09 -27.04 -55.83
C TYR A 17 -7.45 -27.17 -55.14
N ILE A 18 -8.55 -27.30 -55.88
CA ILE A 18 -9.89 -27.53 -55.31
C ILE A 18 -10.01 -28.93 -54.70
N ILE A 19 -9.44 -29.96 -55.33
CA ILE A 19 -9.43 -31.33 -54.79
C ILE A 19 -8.58 -31.41 -53.52
N GLN A 20 -7.42 -30.74 -53.50
CA GLN A 20 -6.52 -30.72 -52.34
C GLN A 20 -7.12 -29.94 -51.14
N ALA A 21 -7.90 -28.89 -51.41
CA ALA A 21 -8.65 -28.17 -50.37
C ALA A 21 -9.80 -28.99 -49.79
N LYS A 22 -10.44 -29.86 -50.60
CA LYS A 22 -11.54 -30.72 -50.15
C LYS A 22 -11.04 -31.90 -49.30
N GLU A 23 -9.88 -32.48 -49.61
CA GLU A 23 -9.26 -33.52 -48.77
C GLU A 23 -8.75 -32.99 -47.42
N HIS A 24 -8.17 -31.77 -47.39
CA HIS A 24 -7.74 -31.15 -46.13
C HIS A 24 -8.91 -30.81 -45.20
N ASN A 25 -10.08 -30.43 -45.74
CA ASN A 25 -11.27 -30.14 -44.94
C ASN A 25 -12.00 -31.40 -44.44
N ALA A 26 -11.89 -32.53 -45.14
CA ALA A 26 -12.48 -33.80 -44.69
C ALA A 26 -11.70 -34.42 -43.51
N MET A 27 -10.40 -34.13 -43.39
CA MET A 27 -9.54 -34.69 -42.34
C MET A 27 -9.66 -33.98 -40.97
N ASP A 28 -10.29 -32.80 -40.90
CA ASP A 28 -10.44 -32.03 -39.65
C ASP A 28 -11.77 -32.30 -38.92
N ILE A 29 -12.61 -33.21 -39.43
CA ILE A 29 -13.91 -33.56 -38.80
C ILE A 29 -13.77 -34.70 -37.76
N THR A 30 -12.58 -35.30 -37.61
CA THR A 30 -12.32 -36.29 -36.55
C THR A 30 -11.22 -35.86 -35.58
N SER A 31 -11.39 -34.73 -34.89
CA SER A 31 -10.56 -34.43 -33.71
C SER A 31 -11.35 -33.72 -32.61
N THR A 32 -12.27 -34.46 -31.99
CA THR A 32 -12.93 -34.15 -30.72
C THR A 32 -11.95 -34.02 -29.52
N LYS A 33 -10.63 -34.14 -29.73
CA LYS A 33 -9.59 -34.03 -28.69
C LYS A 33 -9.04 -32.61 -28.50
N GLY A 34 -9.18 -31.71 -29.48
CA GLY A 34 -8.63 -30.35 -29.43
C GLY A 34 -9.42 -29.38 -28.55
N THR A 35 -10.75 -29.44 -28.61
CA THR A 35 -11.67 -28.56 -27.87
C THR A 35 -11.69 -28.85 -26.37
N GLN A 36 -11.64 -30.12 -25.96
CA GLN A 36 -11.64 -30.51 -24.54
C GLN A 36 -10.36 -30.05 -23.81
N LYS A 37 -9.20 -30.09 -24.49
CA LYS A 37 -7.90 -29.66 -23.91
C LYS A 37 -7.85 -28.13 -23.70
N ARG A 38 -8.40 -27.37 -24.65
CA ARG A 38 -8.46 -25.90 -24.62
C ARG A 38 -9.43 -25.39 -23.54
N VAL A 39 -10.62 -26.00 -23.43
CA VAL A 39 -11.61 -25.68 -22.37
C VAL A 39 -11.10 -26.08 -20.99
N ARG A 40 -10.44 -27.24 -20.86
CA ARG A 40 -9.85 -27.67 -19.58
C ARG A 40 -8.72 -26.74 -19.13
N ASN A 41 -7.89 -26.27 -20.05
CA ASN A 41 -6.82 -25.33 -19.73
C ASN A 41 -7.38 -23.96 -19.34
N TRP A 42 -8.48 -23.50 -19.96
CA TRP A 42 -9.13 -22.24 -19.57
C TRP A 42 -9.82 -22.32 -18.21
N ARG A 43 -10.47 -23.44 -17.88
CA ARG A 43 -11.01 -23.67 -16.53
C ARG A 43 -9.89 -23.68 -15.48
N ARG A 44 -8.73 -24.27 -15.79
CA ARG A 44 -7.57 -24.27 -14.90
C ARG A 44 -6.98 -22.87 -14.72
N THR A 45 -6.88 -22.05 -15.76
CA THR A 45 -6.41 -20.66 -15.62
C THR A 45 -7.41 -19.80 -14.87
N LEU A 46 -8.73 -20.00 -15.05
CA LEU A 46 -9.75 -19.30 -14.25
C LEU A 46 -9.70 -19.72 -12.78
N VAL A 47 -9.51 -21.01 -12.48
CA VAL A 47 -9.32 -21.48 -11.10
C VAL A 47 -8.03 -20.96 -10.49
N LEU A 48 -6.93 -20.90 -11.26
CA LEU A 48 -5.68 -20.30 -10.79
C LEU A 48 -5.84 -18.80 -10.52
N ALA A 49 -6.50 -18.07 -11.42
CA ALA A 49 -6.75 -16.65 -11.26
C ALA A 49 -7.65 -16.39 -10.03
N ALA A 50 -8.71 -17.18 -9.85
CA ALA A 50 -9.57 -17.08 -8.67
C ALA A 50 -8.81 -17.43 -7.38
N ALA A 51 -7.92 -18.43 -7.40
CA ALA A 51 -7.08 -18.77 -6.26
C ALA A 51 -6.06 -17.66 -5.95
N ILE A 52 -5.44 -17.06 -6.96
CA ILE A 52 -4.54 -15.92 -6.79
C ILE A 52 -5.30 -14.71 -6.25
N ILE A 53 -6.48 -14.40 -6.78
CA ILE A 53 -7.34 -13.32 -6.27
C ILE A 53 -7.74 -13.59 -4.82
N ALA A 54 -8.09 -14.83 -4.46
CA ALA A 54 -8.43 -15.20 -3.09
C ALA A 54 -7.22 -15.09 -2.15
N VAL A 55 -6.02 -15.51 -2.59
CA VAL A 55 -4.78 -15.37 -1.81
C VAL A 55 -4.40 -13.89 -1.68
N LEU A 56 -4.53 -13.07 -2.74
CA LEU A 56 -4.29 -11.63 -2.67
C LEU A 56 -5.34 -10.91 -1.81
N ALA A 57 -6.60 -11.35 -1.80
CA ALA A 57 -7.62 -10.81 -0.91
C ALA A 57 -7.36 -11.18 0.57
N LEU A 58 -6.89 -12.40 0.84
CA LEU A 58 -6.52 -12.84 2.18
C LEU A 58 -5.23 -12.19 2.67
N CYS A 59 -4.19 -12.12 1.84
CA CYS A 59 -2.91 -11.49 2.17
C CYS A 59 -2.97 -9.96 2.13
N GLY A 60 -3.80 -9.38 1.27
CA GLY A 60 -3.99 -7.93 1.16
C GLY A 60 -4.71 -7.35 2.38
N PHE A 61 -5.71 -8.07 2.90
CA PHE A 61 -6.40 -7.71 4.14
C PHE A 61 -5.47 -7.84 5.35
N GLU A 62 -4.62 -8.88 5.38
CA GLU A 62 -3.57 -8.99 6.40
C GLU A 62 -2.57 -7.84 6.30
N SER A 63 -2.06 -7.46 5.13
CA SER A 63 -1.10 -6.34 5.04
C SER A 63 -1.66 -4.98 5.48
N TYR A 64 -2.98 -4.75 5.33
CA TYR A 64 -3.67 -3.56 5.85
C TYR A 64 -3.82 -3.63 7.37
N GLN A 65 -4.01 -4.83 7.94
CA GLN A 65 -4.09 -5.06 9.38
C GLN A 65 -2.71 -5.20 10.08
N PHE A 66 -1.63 -5.46 9.32
CA PHE A 66 -0.26 -5.67 9.81
C PHE A 66 0.66 -4.43 9.70
N GLY A 67 0.12 -3.24 9.40
CA GLY A 67 0.91 -1.99 9.47
C GLY A 67 2.13 -1.95 8.53
N LEU A 68 2.12 -2.69 7.42
CA LEU A 68 3.27 -2.80 6.51
C LEU A 68 3.65 -1.49 5.80
N PHE A 69 2.82 -0.46 5.93
CA PHE A 69 3.07 0.90 5.44
C PHE A 69 3.01 1.96 6.53
N ASP A 70 2.99 1.53 7.79
CA ASP A 70 2.76 2.41 8.92
C ASP A 70 3.80 2.13 10.02
N PRO A 71 4.83 2.97 10.17
CA PRO A 71 5.85 2.79 11.21
C PRO A 71 5.27 2.72 12.63
N TRP A 72 4.02 3.15 12.80
CA TRP A 72 3.30 3.18 14.04
C TRP A 72 2.17 2.14 14.02
N PHE A 73 2.19 1.21 14.97
CA PHE A 73 1.00 0.43 15.29
C PHE A 73 -0.03 1.39 15.90
N GLN A 74 -0.84 2.04 15.07
CA GLN A 74 -1.89 2.97 15.50
C GLN A 74 -3.27 2.31 15.44
N LYS A 75 -4.23 2.88 16.18
CA LYS A 75 -5.65 2.59 16.07
C LYS A 75 -6.34 3.87 15.59
N PRO A 76 -6.72 3.96 14.31
CA PRO A 76 -7.45 5.11 13.80
C PRO A 76 -8.71 5.40 14.62
N SER A 77 -8.99 6.69 14.81
CA SER A 77 -10.16 7.19 15.52
C SER A 77 -10.62 8.52 14.92
N ALA A 78 -11.92 8.81 15.01
CA ALA A 78 -12.49 10.12 14.71
C ALA A 78 -11.87 11.27 15.55
N ASN A 79 -11.21 10.94 16.67
CA ASN A 79 -10.40 11.88 17.43
C ASN A 79 -8.90 11.68 17.10
N PRO A 80 -8.22 12.70 16.56
CA PRO A 80 -6.81 12.56 16.19
C PRO A 80 -5.88 12.39 17.38
N ILE A 81 -6.23 12.95 18.54
CA ILE A 81 -5.45 12.78 19.77
C ILE A 81 -5.44 11.32 20.21
N GLU A 82 -6.59 10.64 20.10
CA GLU A 82 -6.70 9.21 20.43
C GLU A 82 -5.87 8.34 19.48
N THR A 83 -5.86 8.71 18.19
CA THR A 83 -5.02 8.04 17.19
C THR A 83 -3.54 8.13 17.58
N VAL A 84 -3.03 9.32 17.89
CA VAL A 84 -1.63 9.53 18.31
C VAL A 84 -1.33 8.87 19.66
N GLN A 85 -2.26 8.96 20.62
CA GLN A 85 -2.14 8.29 21.89
C GLN A 85 -1.95 6.78 21.70
N SER A 86 -2.79 6.14 20.87
CA SER A 86 -2.69 4.71 20.61
C SER A 86 -1.36 4.33 19.95
N ALA A 87 -0.86 5.15 19.03
CA ALA A 87 0.42 4.95 18.37
C ALA A 87 1.59 4.98 19.36
N ILE A 88 1.58 5.96 20.27
CA ILE A 88 2.60 6.10 21.31
C ILE A 88 2.52 4.96 22.32
N GLU A 89 1.32 4.60 22.78
CA GLU A 89 1.12 3.51 23.74
C GLU A 89 1.59 2.18 23.17
N ASN A 90 1.27 1.87 21.91
CA ASN A 90 1.68 0.63 21.26
C ASN A 90 3.20 0.56 20.99
N GLN A 91 3.99 1.61 21.27
CA GLN A 91 5.44 1.47 21.32
C GLN A 91 5.91 0.49 22.40
N ILE A 92 5.11 0.24 23.45
CA ILE A 92 5.41 -0.77 24.47
C ILE A 92 5.48 -2.19 23.89
N ASP A 93 4.76 -2.43 22.79
CA ASP A 93 4.71 -3.74 22.14
C ASP A 93 5.99 -4.02 21.33
N LYS A 94 6.86 -3.03 21.15
CA LYS A 94 8.18 -3.23 20.56
C LYS A 94 9.07 -3.94 21.58
N GLU A 95 9.73 -5.01 21.15
CA GLU A 95 10.50 -5.91 22.05
C GLU A 95 11.63 -5.23 22.84
N TYR A 96 12.04 -4.03 22.43
CA TYR A 96 13.11 -3.23 23.03
C TYR A 96 12.60 -2.04 23.85
N THR A 97 11.29 -1.88 24.05
CA THR A 97 10.70 -0.81 24.87
C THR A 97 10.29 -1.37 26.24
N LEU A 98 10.72 -0.72 27.32
CA LEU A 98 10.40 -1.11 28.70
C LEU A 98 9.17 -0.37 29.26
N SER A 99 9.03 0.91 28.93
CA SER A 99 7.90 1.73 29.37
C SER A 99 7.71 2.95 28.49
N VAL A 100 6.46 3.39 28.34
CA VAL A 100 6.09 4.64 27.69
C VAL A 100 5.17 5.41 28.63
N GLN A 101 5.41 6.71 28.80
CA GLN A 101 4.58 7.59 29.60
C GLN A 101 4.26 8.86 28.81
N ILE A 102 2.99 9.06 28.48
CA ILE A 102 2.53 10.27 27.80
C ILE A 102 2.41 11.40 28.83
N GLU A 103 3.01 12.55 28.53
CA GLU A 103 2.89 13.78 29.34
C GLU A 103 1.81 14.69 28.79
N GLU A 104 1.84 14.97 27.48
CA GLU A 104 0.92 15.90 26.82
C GLU A 104 0.72 15.49 25.36
N ILE A 105 -0.51 15.62 24.86
CA ILE A 105 -0.83 15.49 23.44
C ILE A 105 -1.82 16.61 23.10
N LYS A 106 -1.56 17.34 22.02
CA LYS A 106 -2.47 18.38 21.54
C LYS A 106 -2.40 18.54 20.02
N VAL A 107 -3.50 19.00 19.44
CA VAL A 107 -3.48 19.52 18.08
C VAL A 107 -2.71 20.82 18.06
N ASP A 108 -1.81 20.98 17.10
CA ASP A 108 -1.04 22.19 16.86
C ASP A 108 -1.56 22.87 15.59
N ASP A 109 -2.50 23.81 15.77
CA ASP A 109 -3.15 24.52 14.66
C ASP A 109 -2.15 25.39 13.88
N GLU A 110 -1.15 25.97 14.56
CA GLU A 110 -0.15 26.82 13.91
C GLU A 110 0.76 25.99 13.00
N GLU A 111 1.25 24.86 13.51
CA GLU A 111 2.05 23.92 12.71
C GLU A 111 1.21 23.27 11.61
N THR A 112 -0.07 22.99 11.87
CA THR A 112 -1.03 22.53 10.85
C THR A 112 -1.09 23.51 9.69
N MET A 113 -1.34 24.80 9.96
CA MET A 113 -1.40 25.82 8.92
C MET A 113 -0.08 25.94 8.15
N ARG A 114 1.06 25.90 8.85
CA ARG A 114 2.39 25.99 8.23
C ARG A 114 2.64 24.82 7.28
N VAL A 115 2.25 23.61 7.67
CA VAL A 115 2.50 22.39 6.92
C VAL A 115 1.53 22.25 5.75
N VAL A 116 0.26 22.59 5.93
CA VAL A 116 -0.71 22.68 4.84
C VAL A 116 -0.19 23.63 3.77
N GLN A 117 0.26 24.84 4.13
CA GLN A 117 0.83 25.80 3.18
C GLN A 117 2.07 25.25 2.44
N MET A 118 2.89 24.46 3.12
CA MET A 118 4.07 23.84 2.50
C MET A 118 3.69 22.76 1.47
N TYR A 119 2.61 22.02 1.72
CA TYR A 119 2.14 20.95 0.84
C TYR A 119 1.22 21.45 -0.28
N SER A 120 0.50 22.57 -0.08
CA SER A 120 -0.41 23.12 -1.08
C SER A 120 0.30 23.34 -2.42
N SER A 121 -0.32 22.85 -3.49
CA SER A 121 0.23 22.90 -4.86
C SER A 121 1.62 22.28 -5.03
N SER A 122 2.07 21.40 -4.11
CA SER A 122 3.35 20.70 -4.23
C SER A 122 3.23 19.40 -5.05
N GLU A 123 4.29 19.03 -5.77
CA GLU A 123 4.37 17.75 -6.50
C GLU A 123 4.20 16.54 -5.58
N LEU A 124 4.61 16.67 -4.31
CA LEU A 124 4.50 15.61 -3.31
C LEU A 124 3.05 15.41 -2.87
N ALA A 125 2.27 16.49 -2.71
CA ALA A 125 0.83 16.40 -2.46
C ALA A 125 0.11 15.79 -3.68
N GLU A 126 0.45 16.21 -4.89
CA GLU A 126 -0.11 15.65 -6.13
C GLU A 126 0.16 14.13 -6.25
N THR A 127 1.39 13.70 -5.96
CA THR A 127 1.78 12.27 -5.98
C THR A 127 1.00 11.44 -4.96
N ARG A 128 0.61 12.05 -3.83
CA ARG A 128 -0.21 11.41 -2.78
C ARG A 128 -1.71 11.54 -3.04
N GLY A 129 -2.13 12.25 -4.10
CA GLY A 129 -3.52 12.51 -4.41
C GLY A 129 -4.19 13.52 -3.47
N TRP A 130 -3.40 14.31 -2.72
CA TRP A 130 -3.91 15.33 -1.81
C TRP A 130 -4.16 16.62 -2.58
N THR A 131 -5.43 17.02 -2.69
CA THR A 131 -5.78 18.34 -3.23
C THR A 131 -5.61 19.42 -2.18
N ASP A 132 -5.54 20.68 -2.60
CA ASP A 132 -5.45 21.81 -1.66
C ASP A 132 -6.69 21.88 -0.75
N GLU A 133 -7.87 21.52 -1.28
CA GLU A 133 -9.10 21.41 -0.49
C GLU A 133 -9.03 20.27 0.53
N TYR A 134 -8.54 19.09 0.11
CA TYR A 134 -8.36 17.96 1.00
C TYR A 134 -7.39 18.30 2.14
N LEU A 135 -6.27 18.95 1.84
CA LEU A 135 -5.32 19.38 2.88
C LEU A 135 -5.92 20.44 3.82
N ALA A 136 -6.79 21.30 3.33
CA ALA A 136 -7.42 22.33 4.17
C ALA A 136 -8.42 21.74 5.18
N GLU A 137 -9.10 20.64 4.84
CA GLU A 137 -10.19 20.07 5.63
C GLU A 137 -9.81 18.78 6.36
N HIS A 138 -8.87 18.01 5.82
CA HIS A 138 -8.56 16.65 6.24
C HIS A 138 -7.08 16.43 6.56
N PHE A 139 -6.34 17.49 6.89
CA PHE A 139 -4.97 17.40 7.37
C PHE A 139 -4.80 18.17 8.67
N ILE A 140 -4.11 17.55 9.63
CA ILE A 140 -3.76 18.18 10.90
C ILE A 140 -2.38 17.74 11.37
N VAL A 141 -1.84 18.52 12.29
CA VAL A 141 -0.63 18.19 13.04
C VAL A 141 -0.98 18.04 14.51
N VAL A 142 -0.53 16.94 15.09
CA VAL A 142 -0.62 16.68 16.53
C VAL A 142 0.79 16.69 17.10
N TRP A 143 1.01 17.50 18.12
CA TRP A 143 2.23 17.48 18.90
C TRP A 143 2.04 16.61 20.14
N ALA A 144 3.05 15.82 20.47
CA ALA A 144 3.08 15.05 21.70
C ALA A 144 4.40 15.17 22.43
N LYS A 145 4.30 15.11 23.76
CA LYS A 145 5.42 14.97 24.68
C LYS A 145 5.24 13.71 25.51
N TYR A 146 6.24 12.84 25.51
CA TYR A 146 6.19 11.55 26.19
C TYR A 146 7.59 11.05 26.55
N ALA A 147 7.71 10.28 27.63
CA ALA A 147 8.95 9.65 28.05
C ALA A 147 8.97 8.19 27.60
N VAL A 148 10.11 7.72 27.07
CA VAL A 148 10.33 6.31 26.74
C VAL A 148 11.54 5.78 27.49
N LYS A 149 11.43 4.55 27.99
CA LYS A 149 12.56 3.77 28.49
C LYS A 149 12.75 2.54 27.63
N TYR A 150 13.99 2.27 27.27
CA TYR A 150 14.37 1.18 26.40
C TYR A 150 15.20 0.12 27.13
N ASP A 151 15.17 -1.09 26.59
CA ASP A 151 16.07 -2.16 27.00
C ASP A 151 17.41 -1.99 26.26
N HIS A 152 18.38 -1.39 26.95
CA HIS A 152 19.73 -1.14 26.42
C HIS A 152 20.54 -2.42 26.11
N THR A 153 20.01 -3.61 26.43
CA THR A 153 20.59 -4.88 25.96
C THR A 153 20.15 -5.22 24.54
N LYS A 154 19.07 -4.61 24.05
CA LYS A 154 18.44 -4.87 22.74
C LYS A 154 18.54 -3.70 21.77
N THR A 155 18.75 -2.48 22.27
CA THR A 155 18.85 -1.28 21.43
C THR A 155 19.90 -0.30 21.95
N PHE A 156 20.34 0.60 21.09
CA PHE A 156 21.24 1.72 21.40
C PHE A 156 20.50 3.06 21.53
N LEU A 157 19.15 3.03 21.56
CA LEU A 157 18.33 4.23 21.72
C LEU A 157 18.43 4.72 23.16
N ASP A 158 18.69 6.01 23.34
CA ASP A 158 18.71 6.64 24.65
C ASP A 158 17.29 6.72 25.24
N ASP A 159 17.20 6.54 26.57
CA ASP A 159 16.00 6.87 27.32
C ASP A 159 15.81 8.39 27.32
N GLY A 160 14.57 8.86 27.43
CA GLY A 160 14.35 10.27 27.68
C GLY A 160 12.98 10.79 27.31
N ASN A 161 12.82 12.09 27.55
CA ASN A 161 11.65 12.84 27.17
C ASN A 161 11.75 13.16 25.68
N THR A 162 10.71 12.75 24.96
CA THR A 162 10.58 12.94 23.53
C THR A 162 9.49 13.96 23.26
N GLU A 163 9.80 14.93 22.42
CA GLU A 163 8.83 15.80 21.78
C GLU A 163 8.78 15.48 20.28
N GLN A 164 7.57 15.38 19.73
CA GLN A 164 7.39 14.93 18.36
C GLN A 164 6.10 15.47 17.73
N TYR A 165 6.19 15.80 16.45
CA TYR A 165 5.02 16.11 15.62
C TYR A 165 4.60 14.89 14.82
N PHE A 166 3.30 14.65 14.79
CA PHE A 166 2.62 13.63 14.02
C PHE A 166 1.73 14.32 12.98
N TYR A 167 1.87 13.92 11.73
CA TYR A 167 1.08 14.43 10.61
C TYR A 167 -0.03 13.44 10.33
N LEU A 168 -1.29 13.88 10.40
CA LEU A 168 -2.45 13.00 10.23
C LEU A 168 -3.30 13.47 9.05
N THR A 169 -3.86 12.49 8.35
CA THR A 169 -4.94 12.71 7.38
C THR A 169 -6.22 12.04 7.83
N GLN A 170 -7.36 12.60 7.47
CA GLN A 170 -8.67 12.01 7.73
C GLN A 170 -9.13 11.18 6.54
N ASP A 171 -9.62 9.97 6.82
CA ASP A 171 -10.37 9.19 5.83
C ASP A 171 -11.77 9.81 5.65
N GLU A 172 -12.15 10.17 4.42
CA GLU A 172 -13.43 10.84 4.14
C GLU A 172 -14.64 9.92 4.34
N ASP A 173 -14.46 8.60 4.21
CA ASP A 173 -15.55 7.62 4.32
C ASP A 173 -15.84 7.28 5.80
N SER A 174 -14.81 7.02 6.60
CA SER A 174 -14.96 6.66 8.02
C SER A 174 -14.91 7.85 8.96
N GLY A 175 -14.26 8.95 8.56
CA GLY A 175 -13.97 10.10 9.41
C GLY A 175 -12.82 9.87 10.38
N ASP A 176 -12.13 8.73 10.32
CA ASP A 176 -11.02 8.41 11.21
C ASP A 176 -9.72 9.08 10.77
N TRP A 177 -8.95 9.54 11.74
CA TRP A 177 -7.62 10.08 11.53
C TRP A 177 -6.58 8.98 11.54
N THR A 178 -5.59 9.09 10.66
CA THR A 178 -4.46 8.16 10.55
C THR A 178 -3.16 8.96 10.42
N ILE A 179 -2.13 8.58 11.17
CA ILE A 179 -0.78 9.12 11.06
C ILE A 179 -0.20 8.70 9.70
N VAL A 180 0.24 9.67 8.92
CA VAL A 180 0.87 9.45 7.60
C VAL A 180 2.37 9.75 7.62
N ASP A 181 2.83 10.53 8.58
CA ASP A 181 4.24 10.87 8.76
C ASP A 181 4.47 11.41 10.20
N ASN A 182 5.73 11.54 10.61
CA ASN A 182 6.11 12.13 11.89
C ASN A 182 7.54 12.72 11.83
N THR A 183 7.83 13.71 12.66
CA THR A 183 9.21 14.18 12.82
C THR A 183 10.05 13.14 13.55
N SER A 184 11.39 13.24 13.46
CA SER A 184 12.25 12.49 14.36
C SER A 184 11.98 12.89 15.83
N PRO A 185 12.10 11.95 16.78
CA PRO A 185 12.06 12.25 18.22
C PRO A 185 13.08 13.33 18.58
N ASN A 186 12.63 14.42 19.22
CA ASN A 186 13.54 15.35 19.86
C ASN A 186 13.72 14.94 21.32
N ILE A 187 14.86 14.33 21.65
CA ILE A 187 15.16 13.83 22.99
C ILE A 187 15.79 14.95 23.81
N SER A 188 15.06 15.45 24.82
CA SER A 188 15.64 16.34 25.83
C SER A 188 16.25 15.51 26.95
N ASN A 189 17.58 15.54 27.06
CA ASN A 189 18.33 14.94 28.15
C ASN A 189 18.25 15.82 29.42
N ASP A 190 17.05 16.10 29.91
CA ASP A 190 16.86 16.72 31.22
C ASP A 190 17.01 15.67 32.34
N ILE A 191 18.19 15.04 32.39
CA ILE A 191 18.63 14.33 33.59
C ILE A 191 19.20 15.39 34.52
N HIS A 192 18.41 15.82 35.50
CA HIS A 192 18.92 16.68 36.56
C HIS A 192 20.03 15.92 37.32
N PRO A 193 21.29 16.40 37.33
CA PRO A 193 22.44 15.60 37.79
C PRO A 193 22.57 15.51 39.32
N HIS A 194 21.48 15.55 40.08
CA HIS A 194 21.52 15.60 41.55
C HIS A 194 21.28 14.27 42.28
N ASP A 195 20.97 13.18 41.58
CA ASP A 195 20.75 11.86 42.21
C ASP A 195 21.88 10.85 41.92
N VAL A 196 23.14 11.27 42.06
CA VAL A 196 24.25 10.31 42.23
C VAL A 196 24.53 10.16 43.72
N PRO A 197 24.25 9.00 44.36
CA PRO A 197 24.70 8.77 45.72
C PRO A 197 26.22 8.68 45.70
N VAL A 198 26.85 9.57 46.46
CA VAL A 198 28.28 9.54 46.75
C VAL A 198 28.59 8.19 47.40
N GLN A 199 29.41 7.37 46.74
CA GLN A 199 30.10 6.24 47.37
C GLN A 199 31.39 6.71 48.03
#